data_AF-A0A7V2VKW1-F1
#
_entry.id   AF-A0A7V2VKW1-F1
#
_cell.length_a   1.000
_cell.length_b   1.000
_cell.length_c   1.000
_cell.angle_alpha   90.00
_cell.angle_beta   90.00
_cell.angle_gamma   90.00
#
_symmetry.space_group_name_H-M   'P 1'
#
loop_
_entity.id
_entity.type
_entity.pdbx_description
1 polymer ?
#
loop_
_entity_poly.entity_id
_entity_poly.type
_entity_poly.pdbx_seq_one_letter_code
_entity_poly.pdbx_strand_id
1 'polypeptide(L)'
;MKFTLRLHPGQDDDLIRWLGSLDGLHFGAKTQAVKEALRRGIESGDGPGRPAPAPAVDLPEIRAVVEAAVEQALARFEGRVSATPSAPPEVDEEVEALLDGLGANLVLADEG
;
A
#
# COMPACT_ATOMS: atom_id res chain seq x y z
N MET A 1 -3.09 5.54 -39.31
CA MET A 1 -3.25 6.48 -38.18
C MET A 1 -2.15 6.18 -37.18
N LYS A 2 -1.42 7.20 -36.70
CA LYS A 2 -0.37 7.06 -35.68
C LYS A 2 -0.82 7.82 -34.44
N PHE A 3 -0.91 7.14 -33.30
CA PHE A 3 -1.19 7.75 -32.01
C PHE A 3 0.11 7.79 -31.20
N THR A 4 0.42 8.93 -30.59
CA THR A 4 1.62 9.10 -29.76
C THR A 4 1.16 9.28 -28.32
N LEU A 5 1.39 8.25 -27.49
CA LEU A 5 1.17 8.31 -26.05
C LEU A 5 2.40 8.94 -25.39
N ARG A 6 2.20 9.94 -24.52
CA ARG A 6 3.26 10.50 -23.67
C ARG A 6 2.97 10.11 -22.23
N LEU A 7 3.97 9.53 -21.56
CA LEU A 7 3.83 9.07 -20.17
C LEU A 7 4.20 10.18 -19.19
N HIS A 8 5.25 10.96 -19.49
CA HIS A 8 5.72 12.05 -18.62
C HIS A 8 5.91 13.36 -19.40
N PRO A 9 4.86 14.19 -19.51
CA PRO A 9 4.95 15.50 -20.17
C PRO A 9 6.04 16.38 -19.54
N GLY A 10 6.87 17.03 -20.36
CA GLY A 10 7.99 17.86 -19.92
C GLY A 10 9.26 17.08 -19.59
N GLN A 11 9.16 15.98 -18.84
CA GLN A 11 10.32 15.15 -18.49
C GLN A 11 10.87 14.37 -19.69
N ASP A 12 9.98 13.87 -20.55
CA ASP A 12 10.36 13.10 -21.73
C ASP A 12 10.90 13.97 -22.88
N ASP A 13 10.77 15.30 -22.82
CA ASP A 13 11.07 16.17 -23.97
C ASP A 13 12.56 16.19 -24.34
N ASP A 14 13.44 16.11 -23.34
CA ASP A 14 14.89 16.03 -23.56
C ASP A 14 15.28 14.66 -24.15
N LEU A 15 14.66 13.58 -23.67
CA LEU A 15 14.86 12.23 -24.21
C LEU A 15 14.38 12.13 -25.67
N ILE A 16 13.22 12.71 -25.96
CA ILE A 16 12.66 12.76 -27.32
C ILE A 16 13.55 13.57 -28.25
N ARG A 17 14.05 14.73 -27.80
CA ARG A 17 14.97 15.56 -28.58
C ARG A 17 16.29 14.83 -28.86
N TRP A 18 16.84 14.15 -27.86
CA TRP A 18 18.04 13.34 -28.01
C TRP A 18 17.81 12.17 -28.98
N LEU A 19 16.71 11.43 -28.84
CA LEU A 19 16.35 10.35 -29.77
C LEU A 19 16.19 10.86 -31.21
N GLY A 20 15.65 12.07 -31.39
CA GLY A 20 15.54 12.73 -32.70
C GLY A 20 16.90 13.11 -33.30
N SER A 21 17.88 13.49 -32.48
CA SER A 21 19.25 13.76 -32.96
C SER A 21 19.98 12.51 -33.48
N LEU A 22 19.47 11.32 -33.16
CA LEU A 22 20.00 10.04 -33.65
C LEU A 22 19.32 9.58 -34.94
N ASP A 23 18.26 10.27 -35.39
CA ASP A 23 17.60 9.95 -36.65
C ASP A 23 18.51 10.37 -37.83
N GLY A 24 18.68 9.46 -38.80
CA GLY A 24 19.62 9.63 -39.91
C GLY A 24 21.00 8.98 -39.71
N LEU A 25 21.28 8.44 -38.51
CA LEU A 25 22.47 7.61 -38.30
C LEU A 25 22.36 6.27 -39.04
N HIS A 26 23.51 5.70 -39.40
CA HIS A 26 23.59 4.39 -40.04
C HIS A 26 22.90 3.29 -39.22
N PHE A 27 22.41 2.27 -39.92
CA PHE A 27 21.68 1.15 -39.30
C PHE A 27 22.48 0.56 -38.13
N GLY A 28 21.85 0.46 -36.95
CA GLY A 28 22.46 -0.05 -35.72
C GLY A 28 23.15 0.99 -34.83
N ALA A 29 23.52 2.17 -35.33
CA ALA A 29 24.16 3.22 -34.53
C ALA A 29 23.22 3.78 -33.45
N LYS A 30 21.93 3.94 -33.76
CA LYS A 30 20.89 4.33 -32.80
C LYS A 30 20.77 3.32 -31.65
N THR A 31 20.79 2.02 -31.98
CA THR A 31 20.74 0.94 -30.99
C THR A 31 21.97 0.93 -30.10
N GLN A 32 23.16 1.18 -30.66
CA GLN A 32 24.39 1.27 -29.87
C GLN A 32 24.39 2.49 -28.95
N ALA A 33 23.95 3.66 -29.44
CA ALA A 33 23.83 4.86 -28.63
C ALA A 33 22.86 4.68 -27.44
N VAL A 34 21.73 4.01 -27.66
CA VAL A 34 20.77 3.68 -26.60
C VAL A 34 21.36 2.69 -25.60
N LYS A 35 22.02 1.62 -26.07
CA LYS A 35 22.68 0.65 -25.19
C LYS A 35 23.75 1.30 -24.31
N GLU A 36 24.55 2.17 -24.90
CA GLU A 36 25.62 2.86 -24.19
C GLU A 36 25.07 3.88 -23.18
N ALA A 37 24.00 4.60 -23.52
CA ALA A 37 23.31 5.49 -22.59
C ALA A 37 22.71 4.73 -21.39
N LEU A 38 22.07 3.58 -21.64
CA LEU A 38 21.53 2.71 -20.59
C LEU A 38 22.65 2.13 -19.72
N ARG A 39 23.73 1.65 -20.34
CA ARG A 39 24.89 1.11 -19.64
C ARG A 39 25.52 2.15 -18.72
N ARG A 40 25.71 3.39 -19.19
CA ARG A 40 26.17 4.50 -18.35
C ARG A 40 25.19 4.83 -17.22
N GLY A 41 23.89 4.85 -17.49
CA GLY A 41 22.88 5.07 -16.44
C GLY A 41 22.91 4.02 -15.32
N ILE A 42 23.24 2.77 -15.66
CA ILE A 42 23.37 1.67 -14.69
C ILE A 42 24.72 1.74 -13.96
N GLU A 43 25.82 1.93 -14.70
CA GLU A 43 27.20 1.99 -14.15
C GLU A 43 27.42 3.23 -13.27
N SER A 44 26.79 4.36 -13.59
CA SER A 44 26.98 5.61 -12.85
C SER A 44 26.21 5.68 -11.54
N GLY A 45 25.30 4.74 -11.21
CA GLY A 45 24.53 4.73 -9.95
C GLY A 45 23.62 5.95 -9.70
N ASP A 46 23.76 6.99 -10.52
CA ASP A 46 23.09 8.29 -10.49
C ASP A 46 22.41 8.56 -11.85
N GLY A 47 21.65 7.58 -12.34
CA GLY A 47 20.79 7.78 -13.50
C GLY A 47 19.71 8.85 -13.23
N PRO A 48 19.11 9.47 -14.27
CA PRO A 48 18.09 10.53 -14.19
C PRO A 48 16.71 10.04 -13.68
N GLY A 49 16.72 9.04 -12.80
CA GLY A 49 15.57 8.47 -12.12
C GLY A 49 15.91 7.95 -10.73
N ARG A 50 17.10 8.26 -10.19
CA ARG A 50 17.35 8.09 -8.75
C ARG A 50 16.37 9.03 -8.04
N PRO A 51 15.42 8.53 -7.22
CA PRO A 51 14.68 9.42 -6.34
C PRO A 51 15.72 10.24 -5.59
N ALA A 52 15.56 11.57 -5.58
CA ALA A 52 16.36 12.46 -4.75
C ALA A 52 16.61 11.77 -3.40
N PRO A 53 17.84 11.83 -2.83
CA PRO A 53 18.13 11.13 -1.58
C PRO A 53 16.95 11.35 -0.66
N ALA A 54 16.21 10.26 -0.37
CA ALA A 54 14.96 10.35 0.34
C ALA A 54 15.24 11.24 1.55
N PRO A 55 14.45 12.32 1.77
CA PRO A 55 14.76 13.27 2.84
C PRO A 55 15.05 12.44 4.07
N ALA A 56 16.24 12.65 4.66
CA ALA A 56 16.76 11.81 5.73
C ALA A 56 15.62 11.61 6.73
N VAL A 57 15.05 10.41 6.73
CA VAL A 57 13.82 10.15 7.46
C VAL A 57 14.22 10.15 8.92
N ASP A 58 13.79 11.18 9.65
CA ASP A 58 14.07 11.33 11.07
C ASP A 58 13.26 10.27 11.83
N LEU A 59 13.87 9.10 12.03
CA LEU A 59 13.28 7.98 12.76
C LEU A 59 12.89 8.37 14.21
N PRO A 60 13.68 9.18 14.93
CA PRO A 60 13.24 9.79 16.19
C PRO A 60 11.93 10.58 16.09
N GLU A 61 11.78 11.45 15.08
CA GLU A 61 10.56 12.24 14.90
C GLU A 61 9.35 11.35 14.59
N ILE A 62 9.51 10.38 13.69
CA ILE A 62 8.45 9.40 13.37
C ILE A 62 8.05 8.61 14.60
N ARG A 63 9.02 8.16 15.42
CA ARG A 63 8.73 7.45 16.66
C ARG A 63 7.88 8.31 17.60
N ALA A 64 8.24 9.57 17.79
CA ALA A 64 7.49 10.48 18.67
C ALA A 64 6.04 10.68 18.20
N VAL A 65 5.84 10.85 16.88
CA VAL A 65 4.48 10.99 16.30
C VAL A 65 3.67 9.72 16.47
N VAL A 66 4.28 8.54 16.25
CA VAL A 66 3.61 7.25 16.40
C VAL A 66 3.25 6.99 17.87
N GLU A 67 4.17 7.25 18.81
CA GLU A 67 3.93 7.10 20.24
C GLU A 67 2.76 8.00 20.70
N ALA A 68 2.75 9.28 20.31
CA ALA A 68 1.66 10.19 20.63
C ALA A 68 0.32 9.75 20.03
N ALA A 69 0.32 9.22 18.80
CA ALA A 69 -0.90 8.70 18.16
C ALA A 69 -1.43 7.44 18.88
N VAL A 70 -0.54 6.56 19.33
CA VAL A 70 -0.89 5.36 20.10
C VAL A 70 -1.46 5.74 21.47
N GLU A 71 -0.83 6.67 22.20
CA GLU A 71 -1.34 7.18 23.47
C GLU A 71 -2.75 7.79 23.31
N GLN A 72 -2.95 8.60 22.27
CA GLN A 72 -4.26 9.19 21.99
C GLN A 72 -5.31 8.14 21.62
N ALA A 73 -4.94 7.11 20.85
CA ALA A 73 -5.83 6.01 20.49
C ALA A 73 -6.22 5.19 21.72
N LEU A 74 -5.28 4.92 22.63
CA LEU A 74 -5.53 4.21 23.88
C LEU A 74 -6.44 5.02 24.82
N ALA A 75 -6.16 6.31 25.02
CA ALA A 75 -7.02 7.20 25.82
C ALA A 75 -8.45 7.28 25.25
N ARG A 76 -8.59 7.30 23.92
CA ARG A 76 -9.90 7.26 23.25
C ARG A 76 -10.61 5.92 23.44
N PHE A 77 -9.86 4.81 23.49
CA PHE A 77 -10.41 3.49 23.70
C PHE A 77 -10.85 3.26 25.14
N GLU A 78 -10.08 3.72 26.12
CA GLU A 78 -10.48 3.70 27.55
C GLU A 78 -11.79 4.47 27.78
N GLY A 79 -11.95 5.62 27.12
CA GLY A 79 -13.21 6.37 27.13
C GLY A 79 -14.39 5.66 26.45
N ARG A 80 -14.15 4.66 25.59
CA ARG A 80 -15.19 3.84 24.95
C ARG A 80 -15.53 2.58 25.73
N VAL A 81 -14.58 1.96 26.42
CA VAL A 81 -14.83 0.75 27.22
C VAL A 81 -15.72 1.04 28.43
N SER A 82 -15.64 2.24 29.01
CA SER A 82 -16.61 2.68 30.04
C SER A 82 -18.02 2.98 29.50
N ALA A 83 -18.21 3.05 28.17
CA ALA A 83 -19.47 3.40 27.54
C ALA A 83 -20.21 2.19 26.94
N THR A 84 -19.67 0.97 27.07
CA THR A 84 -20.44 -0.24 26.74
C THR A 84 -21.58 -0.36 27.75
N PRO A 85 -22.86 -0.26 27.34
CA PRO A 85 -23.95 -0.63 28.23
C PRO A 85 -23.77 -2.12 28.52
N SER A 86 -23.69 -2.49 29.81
CA SER A 86 -23.88 -3.87 30.23
C SER A 86 -25.12 -4.41 29.53
N ALA A 87 -24.97 -5.50 28.78
CA ALA A 87 -26.11 -6.15 28.13
C ALA A 87 -27.19 -6.42 29.20
N PRO A 88 -28.48 -6.21 28.88
CA PRO A 88 -29.56 -6.49 29.83
C PRO A 88 -29.58 -7.99 30.14
N PRO A 89 -29.93 -8.39 31.37
CA PRO A 89 -29.89 -9.79 31.83
C PRO A 89 -30.80 -10.75 31.03
N GLU A 90 -31.69 -10.22 30.18
CA GLU A 90 -32.65 -11.02 29.39
C GLU A 90 -31.97 -11.87 28.30
N VAL A 91 -30.79 -11.48 27.80
CA VAL A 91 -30.12 -12.26 26.73
C VAL A 91 -29.56 -13.60 27.24
N ASP A 92 -29.18 -13.70 28.51
CA ASP A 92 -28.69 -14.97 29.07
C ASP A 92 -29.84 -15.98 29.22
N GLU A 93 -31.04 -15.53 29.59
CA GLU A 93 -32.23 -16.39 29.68
C GLU A 93 -32.69 -16.90 28.31
N GLU A 94 -32.61 -16.08 27.26
CA GLU A 94 -32.93 -16.49 25.88
C GLU A 94 -31.92 -17.51 25.33
N VAL A 95 -30.63 -17.34 25.66
CA VAL A 95 -29.58 -18.28 25.25
C VAL A 95 -29.73 -19.63 25.94
N GLU A 96 -30.02 -19.65 27.25
CA GLU A 96 -30.28 -20.89 27.99
C GLU A 96 -31.53 -21.63 27.43
N ALA A 97 -32.61 -20.90 27.09
CA ALA A 97 -33.79 -21.50 26.48
C ALA A 97 -33.52 -22.09 25.07
N LEU A 98 -32.66 -21.45 24.28
CA LEU A 98 -32.24 -21.97 22.96
C LEU A 98 -31.34 -23.21 23.09
N LEU A 99 -30.46 -23.25 24.09
CA LEU A 99 -29.59 -24.39 24.37
C LEU A 99 -30.38 -25.60 24.91
N ASP A 100 -31.35 -25.38 25.79
CA ASP A 100 -32.27 -26.42 26.26
C ASP A 100 -33.12 -26.98 25.11
N GLY A 101 -33.61 -26.10 24.22
CA GLY A 101 -34.34 -26.50 23.02
C GLY A 101 -33.49 -27.34 22.05
N LEU A 102 -32.20 -27.03 21.92
CA LEU A 102 -31.26 -27.81 21.10
C LEU A 102 -30.95 -29.17 21.76
N GLY A 103 -30.76 -29.20 23.08
CA GLY A 103 -30.54 -30.43 23.85
C GLY A 103 -31.72 -31.40 23.76
N ALA A 104 -32.95 -30.89 23.86
CA ALA A 104 -34.17 -31.69 23.69
C ALA A 104 -34.29 -32.28 22.27
N ASN A 105 -33.86 -31.54 21.25
CA ASN A 105 -33.88 -32.02 19.85
C ASN A 105 -32.79 -33.05 19.56
N LEU A 106 -31.62 -32.94 20.19
CA LEU A 106 -30.52 -33.88 20.00
C LEU A 106 -30.79 -35.24 20.67
N VAL A 107 -31.51 -35.26 21.80
CA VAL A 107 -31.84 -36.49 22.55
C VAL A 107 -32.93 -37.32 21.84
N LEU A 108 -33.77 -36.70 21.01
CA LEU A 108 -34.80 -37.41 20.23
C LEU A 108 -34.27 -38.04 18.92
N ALA A 109 -32.98 -37.87 18.60
CA ALA A 109 -32.36 -38.44 17.39
C ALA A 109 -31.64 -39.79 17.63
N ASP A 110 -31.73 -40.37 18.85
CA ASP A 110 -31.13 -41.67 19.22
C ASP A 110 -32.18 -42.76 19.53
N GLU A 111 -33.35 -42.73 18.89
CA GLU A 111 -34.21 -43.92 18.79
C GLU A 111 -34.60 -44.17 17.32
N GLY A 112 -33.85 -45.07 16.66
CA GLY A 112 -34.12 -45.56 15.31
C GLY A 112 -32.93 -46.20 14.62
#